data_AF-A0A849RY38-F1
#
_entry.id   AF-A0A849RY38-F1
#
_cell.length_a   1.000
_cell.length_b   1.000
_cell.length_c   1.000
_cell.angle_alpha   90.00
_cell.angle_beta   90.00
_cell.angle_gamma   90.00
#
_symmetry.space_group_name_H-M   'P 1'
#
loop_
_entity.id
_entity.type
_entity.pdbx_description
1 polymer ?
#
loop_
_entity_poly.entity_id
_entity_poly.type
_entity_poly.pdbx_seq_one_letter_code
_entity_poly.pdbx_strand_id
1 'polypeptide(L)'
;MSQSSFEEAALPFISHLIELRNRLLKVVLCVLAIFLGLSVYANQIYSFLAGPLLKHMPKNSSMIAIDVASPFLTPFKLALVAAVFISVPVILYQFWAFVAPGLYRRERRMIFPLLVA
;
A
#
# COMPACT_ATOMS: atom_id res chain seq x y z
N MET A 1 -11.33 39.95 16.91
CA MET A 1 -11.78 39.37 15.62
C MET A 1 -10.71 38.58 14.85
N SER A 2 -9.55 38.27 15.43
CA SER A 2 -8.49 37.48 14.75
C SER A 2 -8.47 35.99 15.12
N GLN A 3 -9.26 35.53 16.10
CA GLN A 3 -9.19 34.15 16.59
C GLN A 3 -10.07 33.16 15.80
N SER A 4 -11.17 33.60 15.17
CA SER A 4 -12.08 32.72 14.43
C SER A 4 -11.54 32.20 13.10
N SER A 5 -10.65 32.95 12.42
CA SER A 5 -10.10 32.57 11.11
C SER A 5 -9.07 31.44 11.17
N PHE A 6 -8.33 31.32 12.27
CA PHE A 6 -7.38 30.21 12.47
C PHE A 6 -8.10 28.89 12.76
N GLU A 7 -9.22 28.93 13.47
CA GLU A 7 -10.04 27.76 13.77
C GLU A 7 -10.73 27.21 12.51
N GLU A 8 -11.28 28.07 11.65
CA GLU A 8 -11.88 27.67 10.36
C GLU A 8 -10.86 27.07 9.38
N ALA A 9 -9.61 27.51 9.41
CA ALA A 9 -8.54 26.94 8.58
C ALA A 9 -7.98 25.62 9.14
N ALA A 10 -7.94 25.43 10.46
CA ALA A 10 -7.42 24.21 11.08
C ALA A 10 -8.34 22.98 10.87
N LEU A 11 -9.66 23.16 10.92
CA LEU A 11 -10.66 22.10 10.72
C LEU A 11 -10.51 21.34 9.38
N PRO A 12 -10.31 21.98 8.21
CA PRO A 12 -10.11 21.29 6.93
C PRO A 12 -8.76 20.57 6.79
N PHE A 13 -7.71 20.96 7.51
CA PHE A 13 -6.43 20.24 7.53
C PHE A 13 -6.51 18.98 8.41
N ILE A 14 -7.07 19.11 9.61
CA ILE A 14 -7.24 17.99 10.54
C ILE A 14 -8.12 16.90 9.92
N SER A 15 -9.23 17.27 9.28
CA SER A 15 -10.11 16.31 8.58
C SER A 15 -9.39 15.56 7.44
N HIS A 16 -8.55 16.23 6.66
CA HIS A 16 -7.77 15.60 5.60
C HIS A 16 -6.71 14.61 6.15
N LEU A 17 -6.06 14.93 7.27
CA LEU A 17 -5.14 14.01 7.95
C LEU A 17 -5.86 12.79 8.53
N ILE A 18 -7.06 12.97 9.08
CA ILE A 18 -7.90 11.87 9.56
C ILE A 18 -8.31 10.94 8.41
N GLU A 19 -8.61 11.51 7.25
CA GLU A 19 -8.91 10.75 6.04
C GLU A 19 -7.70 9.91 5.58
N LEU A 20 -6.50 10.52 5.50
CA LEU A 20 -5.25 9.82 5.19
C LEU A 20 -5.05 8.62 6.13
N ARG A 21 -5.16 8.85 7.45
CA ARG A 21 -4.99 7.80 8.47
C ARG A 21 -5.94 6.64 8.23
N ASN A 22 -7.23 6.92 8.06
CA ASN A 22 -8.24 5.88 7.85
C ASN A 22 -8.00 5.09 6.56
N ARG A 23 -7.57 5.75 5.48
CA ARG A 23 -7.24 5.08 4.21
C ARG A 23 -5.98 4.23 4.33
N LEU A 24 -4.95 4.75 4.99
CA LEU A 24 -3.71 4.02 5.26
C LEU A 24 -3.98 2.75 6.07
N LEU A 25 -4.79 2.84 7.13
CA LEU A 25 -5.17 1.66 7.93
C LEU A 25 -5.88 0.60 7.10
N LYS A 26 -6.79 0.98 6.20
CA LYS A 26 -7.47 0.03 5.29
C LYS A 26 -6.49 -0.66 4.35
N VAL A 27 -5.54 0.09 3.78
CA VAL A 27 -4.48 -0.46 2.92
C VAL A 27 -3.62 -1.46 3.69
N VAL A 28 -3.13 -1.06 4.87
CA VAL A 28 -2.29 -1.92 5.72
C VAL A 28 -3.02 -3.19 6.11
N LEU A 29 -4.29 -3.10 6.52
CA LEU A 29 -5.10 -4.27 6.85
C LEU A 29 -5.32 -5.20 5.65
N CYS A 30 -5.54 -4.63 4.46
CA CYS A 30 -5.68 -5.42 3.23
C CYS A 30 -4.40 -6.16 2.88
N VAL A 31 -3.25 -5.47 2.90
CA VAL A 31 -1.92 -6.07 2.68
C VAL A 31 -1.66 -7.17 3.69
N LEU A 32 -1.93 -6.93 4.98
CA LEU A 32 -1.73 -7.92 6.04
C LEU A 32 -2.63 -9.14 5.87
N ALA A 33 -3.91 -8.97 5.49
CA ALA A 33 -4.80 -10.08 5.24
C ALA A 33 -4.29 -10.97 4.08
N ILE A 34 -3.86 -10.36 2.98
CA ILE A 34 -3.28 -11.06 1.83
C ILE A 34 -1.96 -11.75 2.22
N PHE A 35 -1.10 -11.04 2.96
CA PHE A 35 0.17 -11.57 3.45
C PHE A 35 -0.02 -12.79 4.35
N LEU A 36 -0.97 -12.75 5.29
CA LEU A 36 -1.27 -13.90 6.16
C LEU A 36 -1.78 -15.11 5.37
N GLY A 37 -2.52 -14.90 4.28
CA GLY A 37 -2.91 -15.97 3.37
C GLY A 37 -1.73 -16.56 2.58
N LEU A 38 -0.82 -15.70 2.09
CA LEU A 38 0.36 -16.12 1.33
C LEU A 38 1.48 -16.72 2.19
N SER A 39 1.58 -16.31 3.46
CA SER A 39 2.67 -16.72 4.35
C SER A 39 2.68 -18.22 4.61
N VAL A 40 1.49 -18.86 4.61
CA VAL A 40 1.34 -20.33 4.68
C VAL A 40 2.03 -21.03 3.50
N TYR A 41 2.08 -20.37 2.34
CA TYR A 41 2.66 -20.90 1.10
C TYR A 41 4.03 -20.26 0.76
N ALA A 42 4.62 -19.49 1.67
CA ALA A 42 5.84 -18.72 1.43
C ALA A 42 7.01 -19.57 0.88
N ASN A 43 7.19 -20.77 1.44
CA ASN A 43 8.24 -21.70 0.99
C ASN A 43 8.02 -22.21 -0.44
N GLN A 44 6.76 -22.44 -0.84
CA GLN A 44 6.43 -22.88 -2.20
C GLN A 44 6.62 -21.75 -3.22
N ILE A 45 6.23 -20.52 -2.86
CA ILE A 45 6.46 -19.32 -3.68
C ILE A 45 7.96 -19.10 -3.87
N TYR A 46 8.75 -19.27 -2.80
CA TYR A 46 10.20 -19.16 -2.86
C TYR A 46 10.84 -20.22 -3.76
N SER A 47 10.48 -21.50 -3.62
CA SER A 47 11.06 -22.57 -4.44
C SER A 47 10.69 -22.43 -5.92
N PHE A 48 9.47 -21.99 -6.22
CA PHE A 48 9.03 -21.67 -7.58
C PHE A 48 9.89 -20.57 -8.22
N LEU A 49 10.20 -19.51 -7.46
CA LEU A 49 10.97 -18.38 -7.96
C LEU A 49 12.49 -18.66 -7.99
N ALA A 50 13.00 -19.44 -7.03
CA ALA A 50 14.41 -19.81 -6.96
C ALA A 50 14.81 -20.83 -8.04
N GLY A 51 13.93 -21.76 -8.41
CA GLY A 51 14.17 -22.79 -9.43
C GLY A 51 14.77 -22.27 -10.76
N PRO A 52 14.17 -21.28 -11.44
CA PRO A 52 14.71 -20.73 -12.68
C PRO A 52 16.00 -19.93 -12.49
N LEU A 53 16.21 -19.31 -11.32
CA LEU A 53 17.44 -18.57 -11.00
C LEU A 53 18.64 -19.52 -10.85
N LEU A 54 18.44 -20.66 -10.19
CA LEU A 54 19.44 -21.72 -10.08
C LEU A 54 19.82 -22.32 -11.44
N LYS A 55 18.88 -22.36 -12.39
CA LYS A 55 19.12 -22.90 -13.74
C LYS A 55 20.03 -22.02 -14.61
N HIS A 56 20.08 -20.72 -14.33
CA HIS A 56 20.93 -19.75 -15.05
C HIS A 56 22.20 -19.37 -14.28
N MET A 57 22.43 -19.98 -13.11
CA MET A 57 23.68 -19.83 -12.37
C MET A 57 24.77 -20.74 -12.95
N PRO A 58 26.04 -20.27 -13.03
CA PRO A 58 27.16 -21.10 -13.43
C PRO A 58 27.31 -22.28 -12.45
N LYS A 59 27.65 -23.48 -12.97
CA LYS A 59 27.65 -24.78 -12.25
C LYS A 59 28.47 -24.84 -10.94
N ASN A 60 29.23 -23.80 -10.61
CA ASN A 60 30.07 -23.68 -9.41
C ASN A 60 29.61 -22.61 -8.39
N SER A 61 28.45 -21.97 -8.56
CA SER A 61 27.94 -21.04 -7.53
C SER A 61 26.93 -21.74 -6.62
N SER A 62 27.35 -22.05 -5.41
CA SER A 62 26.44 -22.44 -4.33
C SER A 62 25.64 -21.22 -3.88
N MET A 63 24.33 -21.40 -3.66
CA MET A 63 23.50 -20.40 -2.98
C MET A 63 23.90 -20.38 -1.50
N ILE A 64 24.84 -19.51 -1.14
CA ILE A 64 25.28 -19.33 0.24
C ILE A 64 24.36 -18.30 0.90
N ALA A 65 23.59 -18.75 1.89
CA ALA A 65 22.93 -17.84 2.82
C ALA A 65 24.02 -17.16 3.67
N ILE A 66 24.30 -15.89 3.39
CA ILE A 66 25.34 -15.11 4.10
C ILE A 66 24.89 -14.81 5.55
N ASP A 67 23.57 -14.74 5.78
CA ASP A 67 22.98 -14.44 7.07
C ASP A 67 22.22 -15.66 7.63
N VAL A 68 22.31 -15.87 8.95
CA VAL A 68 21.74 -17.02 9.66
C VAL A 68 20.22 -17.03 9.57
N ALA A 69 19.62 -15.84 9.50
CA ALA A 69 18.18 -15.67 9.38
C ALA A 69 17.67 -15.78 7.94
N SER A 70 18.54 -15.76 6.93
CA SER A 70 18.13 -15.74 5.51
C SER A 70 17.18 -16.88 5.11
N PRO A 71 17.41 -18.14 5.52
CA PRO A 71 16.54 -19.25 5.12
C PRO A 71 15.13 -19.11 5.66
N PHE A 72 14.98 -18.46 6.82
CA PHE A 72 13.68 -18.21 7.44
C PHE A 72 13.03 -16.94 6.91
N LEU A 73 13.74 -15.81 6.88
CA LEU A 73 13.14 -14.51 6.53
C LEU A 73 12.93 -14.32 5.03
N THR A 74 13.72 -14.95 4.16
CA THR A 74 13.63 -14.75 2.70
C THR A 74 12.26 -15.15 2.13
N PRO A 75 11.71 -16.34 2.45
CA PRO A 75 10.37 -16.71 2.00
C PRO A 75 9.28 -15.74 2.48
N PHE A 76 9.33 -15.31 3.74
CA PHE A 76 8.36 -14.35 4.29
C PHE A 76 8.50 -12.96 3.65
N LYS A 77 9.73 -12.49 3.41
CA LYS A 77 9.99 -11.22 2.72
C LYS A 77 9.43 -11.26 1.30
N LEU A 78 9.59 -12.38 0.60
CA LEU A 78 9.04 -12.58 -0.73
C LEU A 78 7.51 -12.60 -0.71
N ALA A 79 6.90 -13.32 0.24
CA ALA A 79 5.44 -13.36 0.41
C ALA A 79 4.87 -11.96 0.72
N LEU A 80 5.58 -11.15 1.52
CA LEU A 80 5.19 -9.77 1.81
C LEU A 80 5.22 -8.90 0.56
N VAL A 81 6.29 -8.99 -0.24
CA VAL A 81 6.39 -8.26 -1.51
C VAL A 81 5.26 -8.68 -2.46
N ALA A 82 5.01 -9.98 -2.61
CA ALA A 82 3.91 -10.50 -3.41
C ALA A 82 2.53 -9.99 -2.93
N ALA A 83 2.31 -9.96 -1.61
CA ALA A 83 1.08 -9.44 -1.02
C ALA A 83 0.86 -7.96 -1.36
N VAL A 84 1.93 -7.15 -1.30
CA VAL A 84 1.86 -5.74 -1.72
C VAL A 84 1.49 -5.63 -3.20
N PHE A 85 2.12 -6.42 -4.08
CA PHE A 85 1.79 -6.44 -5.50
C PHE A 85 0.33 -6.81 -5.79
N ILE A 86 -0.19 -7.83 -5.11
CA ILE A 86 -1.60 -8.24 -5.24
C ILE A 86 -2.54 -7.14 -4.73
N SER A 87 -2.13 -6.41 -3.68
CA SER A 87 -2.92 -5.31 -3.11
C SER A 87 -2.87 -4.00 -3.91
N VAL A 88 -2.07 -3.91 -4.98
CA VAL A 88 -1.89 -2.69 -5.81
C VAL A 88 -3.21 -2.05 -6.24
N PRO A 89 -4.23 -2.77 -6.73
CA PRO A 89 -5.50 -2.16 -7.11
C PRO A 89 -6.18 -1.41 -5.96
N VAL A 90 -6.11 -1.96 -4.74
CA VAL A 90 -6.67 -1.36 -3.53
C VAL A 90 -5.83 -0.18 -3.07
N ILE A 91 -4.50 -0.31 -3.10
CA ILE A 91 -3.56 0.78 -2.79
C ILE A 91 -3.84 1.97 -3.71
N LEU A 92 -3.90 1.74 -5.02
CA LEU A 92 -4.17 2.76 -6.01
C LEU A 92 -5.53 3.41 -5.79
N TYR A 93 -6.59 2.61 -5.60
CA TYR A 93 -7.92 3.15 -5.33
C TYR A 93 -7.93 4.08 -4.10
N GLN A 94 -7.32 3.65 -2.98
CA GLN A 94 -7.28 4.46 -1.76
C GLN A 94 -6.42 5.71 -1.92
N PHE A 95 -5.32 5.61 -2.67
CA PHE A 95 -4.46 6.74 -2.99
C PHE A 95 -5.20 7.78 -3.85
N TRP A 96 -5.83 7.35 -4.94
CA TRP A 96 -6.62 8.24 -5.80
C TRP A 96 -7.79 8.87 -5.06
N ALA A 97 -8.49 8.11 -4.22
CA ALA A 97 -9.60 8.63 -3.43
C ALA A 97 -9.17 9.66 -2.37
N PHE A 98 -7.89 9.66 -1.95
CA PHE A 98 -7.30 10.70 -1.10
C PHE A 98 -6.87 11.93 -1.91
N VAL A 99 -6.31 11.75 -3.11
CA VAL A 99 -5.83 12.85 -3.96
C VAL A 99 -6.99 13.62 -4.60
N ALA A 100 -8.05 12.92 -5.04
CA ALA A 100 -9.22 13.52 -5.70
C ALA A 100 -9.87 14.68 -4.90
N PRO A 101 -10.19 14.57 -3.60
CA PRO A 101 -10.78 15.68 -2.85
C PRO A 101 -9.85 16.89 -2.74
N GLY A 102 -8.52 16.71 -2.77
CA GLY A 102 -7.55 17.81 -2.78
C GLY A 102 -7.52 18.59 -4.10
N LEU A 103 -7.76 17.92 -5.23
CA LEU A 103 -7.69 18.51 -6.57
C LEU A 103 -9.04 19.13 -7.01
N TYR A 104 -10.16 18.48 -6.69
CA TYR A 104 -11.51 18.92 -7.10
C TYR A 104 -12.18 19.90 -6.13
N ARG A 105 -11.50 20.28 -5.04
CA ARG A 105 -11.98 21.25 -4.04
C ARG A 105 -12.37 22.61 -4.65
N ARG A 106 -11.84 22.95 -5.83
CA ARG A 106 -12.12 24.22 -6.52
C ARG A 106 -13.35 24.22 -7.42
N GLU A 107 -13.87 23.07 -7.84
CA GLU A 107 -14.93 23.03 -8.88
C GLU A 107 -16.28 22.51 -8.37
N ARG A 108 -16.35 21.83 -7.23
CA ARG A 108 -17.61 21.17 -6.81
C ARG A 108 -18.68 22.10 -6.22
N ARG A 109 -18.36 23.37 -5.91
CA ARG A 109 -19.34 24.35 -5.37
C ARG A 109 -20.15 25.08 -6.45
N MET A 110 -19.74 25.03 -7.72
CA MET A 110 -20.47 25.68 -8.83
C MET A 110 -21.47 24.76 -9.56
N ILE A 111 -21.39 23.43 -9.37
CA ILE A 111 -22.26 22.49 -10.12
C ILE A 111 -23.65 22.35 -9.48
N PHE A 112 -23.78 22.55 -8.16
CA PHE A 112 -25.09 22.51 -7.49
C PHE A 112 -26.10 23.58 -7.95
N PRO A 113 -25.73 24.86 -8.15
CA PRO A 113 -26.68 25.84 -8.67
C PRO A 113 -27.05 25.64 -10.15
N LEU A 114 -26.22 24.95 -10.96
CA LEU A 114 -26.51 24.64 -12.37
C LEU A 114 -27.46 23.46 -12.57
N LEU A 115 -27.57 22.55 -11.59
CA LEU A 115 -28.51 21.42 -11.63
C LEU A 115 -29.91 21.76 -11.10
N VAL A 116 -30.05 22.90 -10.43
CA VAL A 116 -31.30 23.37 -9.83
C VAL A 116 -31.87 24.61 -10.54
N ALA A 117 -31.06 25.29 -11.38
CA ALA A 117 -31.49 26.40 -12.23
C ALA A 117 -32.08 25.92 -13.57
#